data_AF-A0A4E0S3C8-F1
#
_entry.id   AF-A0A4E0S3C8-F1
#
_cell.length_a   1.000
_cell.length_b   1.000
_cell.length_c   1.000
_cell.angle_alpha   90.00
_cell.angle_beta   90.00
_cell.angle_gamma   90.00
#
_symmetry.space_group_name_H-M   'P 1'
#
loop_
_entity.id
_entity.type
_entity.pdbx_description
1 polymer ?
#
loop_
_entity_poly.entity_id
_entity_poly.type
_entity_poly.pdbx_seq_one_letter_code
_entity_poly.pdbx_strand_id
1 'polypeptide(L)'
;MSSAQFEWPWQYNFPPFFTLQPNAETRRKQHDAWCQLVLEYFKSKNQYTVSVTSIRDASCPLFHNKKIQRTANAELVSSVLEELHRRGNLEWVDKSHKNARLIWRTAEEWADLIAKWARSTGHGNSVCTLYELCEGDDTEQEPFHGLDPSLLLDALKCLQRNGKAELMGEEGVKFLCF
;
A
#
# COMPACT_ATOMS: atom_id res chain seq x y z
N MET A 1 -2.74 6.25 23.55
CA MET A 1 -2.64 6.00 22.10
C MET A 1 -1.73 4.81 21.89
N SER A 2 -2.30 3.62 21.74
CA SER A 2 -1.52 2.41 21.48
C SER A 2 -0.95 2.51 20.07
N SER A 3 0.35 2.79 19.96
CA SER A 3 1.11 2.46 18.77
C SER A 3 0.99 0.94 18.58
N ALA A 4 0.03 0.51 17.76
CA ALA A 4 -0.11 -0.90 17.42
C ALA A 4 1.22 -1.34 16.80
N GLN A 5 2.00 -2.10 17.58
CA GLN A 5 3.29 -2.59 17.14
C GLN A 5 3.02 -3.55 15.99
N PHE A 6 3.62 -3.30 14.82
CA PHE A 6 3.47 -4.17 13.67
C PHE A 6 3.76 -5.63 14.05
N GLU A 7 2.80 -6.51 13.81
CA GLU A 7 2.92 -7.93 14.12
C GLU A 7 3.70 -8.64 13.01
N TRP A 8 4.88 -9.16 13.35
CA TRP A 8 5.73 -9.85 12.39
C TRP A 8 5.23 -11.28 12.16
N PRO A 9 5.13 -11.73 10.90
CA PRO A 9 4.73 -13.11 10.60
C PRO A 9 5.79 -14.10 11.07
N TRP A 10 5.40 -15.36 11.31
CA TRP A 10 6.32 -16.38 11.84
C TRP A 10 7.54 -16.59 10.92
N GLN A 11 7.36 -16.45 9.60
CA GLN A 11 8.42 -16.55 8.59
C GLN A 11 9.55 -15.54 8.86
N TYR A 12 9.22 -14.35 9.38
CA TYR A 12 10.22 -13.34 9.72
C TYR A 12 11.16 -13.81 10.85
N ASN A 13 10.76 -14.77 11.68
CA ASN A 13 11.62 -15.38 12.70
C ASN A 13 12.27 -16.70 12.23
N PHE A 14 12.10 -17.07 10.97
CA PHE A 14 12.67 -18.30 10.39
C PHE A 14 13.98 -17.97 9.64
N PRO A 15 15.17 -18.37 10.12
CA PRO A 15 16.44 -17.95 9.53
C PRO A 15 16.59 -18.19 8.01
N PRO A 16 16.11 -19.31 7.43
CA PRO A 16 16.17 -19.53 5.99
C PRO A 16 15.36 -18.51 5.17
N PHE A 17 14.38 -17.81 5.76
CA PHE A 17 13.57 -16.82 5.07
C PHE A 17 14.39 -15.63 4.52
N PHE A 18 15.51 -15.31 5.16
CA PHE A 18 16.45 -14.25 4.75
C PHE A 18 17.50 -14.70 3.73
N THR A 19 17.41 -15.93 3.23
CA THR A 19 18.34 -16.48 2.23
C THR A 19 17.54 -16.95 1.03
N LEU A 20 17.93 -16.51 -0.15
CA LEU A 20 17.24 -16.86 -1.40
C LEU A 20 17.22 -18.38 -1.60
N GLN A 21 16.02 -18.96 -1.67
CA GLN A 21 15.87 -20.41 -1.68
C GLN A 21 16.22 -21.00 -3.05
N PRO A 22 17.08 -22.04 -3.14
CA PRO A 22 17.53 -22.58 -4.42
C PRO A 22 16.40 -23.27 -5.18
N ASN A 23 15.55 -24.02 -4.47
CA ASN A 23 14.41 -24.74 -5.03
C ASN A 23 13.32 -23.76 -5.51
N ALA A 24 12.81 -23.95 -6.72
CA ALA A 24 11.84 -23.04 -7.35
C ALA A 24 10.50 -22.97 -6.61
N GLU A 25 9.96 -24.08 -6.11
CA GLU A 25 8.69 -24.10 -5.38
C GLU A 25 8.83 -23.41 -4.03
N THR A 26 9.91 -23.69 -3.30
CA THR A 26 10.21 -23.03 -2.02
C THR A 26 10.46 -21.53 -2.23
N ARG A 27 11.15 -21.15 -3.30
CA ARG A 27 11.39 -19.75 -3.67
C ARG A 27 10.09 -19.02 -3.97
N ARG A 28 9.16 -19.65 -4.69
CA ARG A 28 7.83 -19.08 -4.92
C ARG A 28 7.10 -18.78 -3.60
N LYS A 29 7.05 -19.76 -2.69
CA LYS A 29 6.44 -19.59 -1.37
C LYS A 29 7.16 -18.51 -0.53
N GLN A 30 8.49 -18.43 -0.62
CA GLN A 30 9.28 -17.38 0.01
C GLN A 30 8.92 -16.00 -0.56
N HIS A 31 8.82 -15.87 -1.88
CA HIS A 31 8.44 -14.63 -2.55
C HIS A 31 7.02 -14.20 -2.17
N ASP A 32 6.06 -15.13 -2.12
CA ASP A 32 4.69 -14.86 -1.68
C ASP A 32 4.67 -14.25 -0.27
N ALA A 33 5.37 -14.89 0.67
CA ALA A 33 5.47 -14.41 2.05
C ALA A 33 6.22 -13.07 2.16
N TRP A 34 7.27 -12.85 1.36
CA TRP A 34 7.97 -11.56 1.33
C TRP A 34 7.09 -10.45 0.76
N CYS A 35 6.42 -10.68 -0.36
CA CYS A 35 5.54 -9.67 -0.98
C CYS A 35 4.44 -9.24 0.01
N GLN A 36 3.79 -10.22 0.66
CA GLN A 36 2.78 -9.94 1.67
C GLN A 36 3.36 -9.14 2.84
N LEU A 37 4.51 -9.55 3.38
CA LEU A 37 5.18 -8.84 4.48
C LEU A 37 5.53 -7.39 4.11
N VAL A 38 6.09 -7.15 2.92
CA VAL A 38 6.42 -5.80 2.46
C VAL A 38 5.15 -4.94 2.43
N LEU A 39 4.07 -5.43 1.82
CA LEU A 39 2.83 -4.68 1.70
C LEU A 39 2.19 -4.39 3.05
N GLU A 40 2.11 -5.38 3.95
CA GLU A 40 1.55 -5.20 5.29
C GLU A 40 2.35 -4.22 6.14
N TYR A 41 3.69 -4.31 6.08
CA TYR A 41 4.58 -3.44 6.84
C TYR A 41 4.48 -1.97 6.42
N PHE A 42 4.38 -1.69 5.13
CA PHE A 42 4.25 -0.31 4.64
C PHE A 42 2.82 0.21 4.78
N LYS A 43 1.82 -0.67 4.65
CA LYS A 43 0.42 -0.36 4.97
C LYS A 43 0.26 0.05 6.42
N SER A 44 0.88 -0.65 7.39
CA SER A 44 0.77 -0.30 8.81
C SER A 44 1.41 1.05 9.16
N LYS A 45 2.26 1.58 8.28
CA LYS A 45 2.91 2.89 8.40
C LYS A 45 2.25 3.96 7.55
N ASN A 46 1.22 3.62 6.79
CA ASN A 46 0.58 4.46 5.79
C ASN A 46 1.60 5.09 4.81
N GLN A 47 2.62 4.32 4.42
CA GLN A 47 3.72 4.79 3.58
C GLN A 47 3.64 4.13 2.20
N TYR A 48 3.29 4.91 1.19
CA TYR A 48 3.13 4.42 -0.18
C TYR A 48 4.39 4.51 -1.03
N THR A 49 5.40 5.29 -0.61
CA THR A 49 6.64 5.48 -1.36
C THR A 49 7.83 4.97 -0.58
N VAL A 50 8.73 4.26 -1.26
CA VAL A 50 9.91 3.65 -0.66
C VAL A 50 11.14 3.90 -1.51
N SER A 51 12.26 4.17 -0.84
CA SER A 51 13.57 4.20 -1.48
C SER A 51 14.28 2.86 -1.26
N VAL A 52 14.83 2.27 -2.33
CA VAL A 52 15.58 1.01 -2.29
C VAL A 52 16.77 1.13 -1.34
N THR A 53 17.40 2.30 -1.26
CA THR A 53 18.50 2.57 -0.32
C THR A 53 18.00 2.51 1.12
N SER A 54 16.88 3.16 1.43
CA SER A 54 16.33 3.20 2.78
C SER A 54 15.86 1.84 3.29
N ILE A 55 15.25 1.01 2.44
CA ILE A 55 14.81 -0.34 2.85
C ILE A 55 15.97 -1.33 3.03
N ARG A 56 17.11 -1.07 2.38
CA ARG A 56 18.35 -1.84 2.51
C ARG A 56 19.25 -1.35 3.64
N ASP A 57 18.94 -0.21 4.25
CA ASP A 57 19.66 0.29 5.40
C ASP A 57 19.35 -0.55 6.65
N ALA A 58 20.36 -0.75 7.51
CA ALA A 58 20.23 -1.54 8.73
C ALA A 58 19.29 -0.92 9.79
N SER A 59 18.93 0.36 9.64
CA SER A 59 17.88 1.00 10.42
C SER A 59 16.48 0.51 10.04
N CYS A 60 16.28 -0.01 8.82
CA CYS A 60 15.00 -0.57 8.40
C CYS A 60 14.89 -2.06 8.81
N PRO A 61 13.97 -2.41 9.74
CA PRO A 61 13.83 -3.79 10.22
C PRO A 61 13.26 -4.75 9.17
N LEU A 62 12.67 -4.26 8.08
CA LEU A 62 11.96 -5.09 7.09
C LEU A 62 12.83 -6.23 6.53
N PHE A 63 14.07 -5.92 6.16
CA PHE A 63 15.05 -6.88 5.64
C PHE A 63 16.16 -7.20 6.64
N HIS A 64 16.06 -6.71 7.88
CA HIS A 64 17.06 -6.86 8.94
C HIS A 64 16.40 -7.31 10.25
N ASN A 65 16.48 -8.60 10.55
CA ASN A 65 16.01 -9.15 11.81
C ASN A 65 17.18 -9.32 12.81
N LYS A 66 17.27 -8.36 13.74
CA LYS A 66 18.28 -8.35 14.82
C LYS A 66 18.10 -9.50 15.82
N LYS A 67 16.87 -10.00 16.02
CA LYS A 67 16.56 -11.06 17.00
C LYS A 67 17.17 -12.40 16.61
N ILE A 68 17.14 -12.74 15.31
CA ILE A 68 17.72 -13.98 14.78
C ILE A 68 19.08 -13.76 14.10
N GLN A 69 19.59 -12.53 14.13
CA GLN A 69 20.85 -12.11 13.50
C GLN A 69 20.89 -12.43 11.99
N ARG A 70 19.81 -12.08 11.27
CA ARG A 70 19.71 -12.30 9.83
C ARG A 70 19.37 -11.02 9.09
N THR A 71 19.97 -10.89 7.92
CA THR A 71 19.80 -9.79 6.98
C THR A 71 19.67 -10.36 5.58
N ALA A 72 18.69 -9.88 4.82
CA ALA A 72 18.55 -10.25 3.41
C ALA A 72 19.67 -9.59 2.59
N ASN A 73 20.29 -10.36 1.70
CA ASN A 73 21.29 -9.80 0.78
C ASN A 73 20.60 -8.95 -0.32
N ALA A 74 21.41 -8.20 -1.07
CA ALA A 74 20.90 -7.33 -2.14
C ALA A 74 20.11 -8.11 -3.21
N GLU A 75 20.56 -9.32 -3.53
CA GLU A 75 19.91 -10.20 -4.52
C GLU A 75 18.48 -10.58 -4.10
N LEU A 76 18.29 -11.03 -2.86
CA LEU A 76 16.96 -11.36 -2.34
C LEU A 76 16.06 -10.13 -2.33
N VAL A 77 16.56 -8.97 -1.85
CA VAL A 77 15.77 -7.73 -1.82
C VAL A 77 15.34 -7.33 -3.23
N SER A 78 16.26 -7.30 -4.19
CA SER A 78 15.95 -6.99 -5.59
C SER A 78 14.93 -7.97 -6.17
N SER A 79 15.09 -9.27 -5.92
CA SER A 79 14.16 -10.29 -6.42
C SER A 79 12.74 -10.14 -5.86
N VAL A 80 12.59 -9.68 -4.62
CA VAL A 80 11.29 -9.39 -4.00
C VAL A 80 10.65 -8.15 -4.62
N LEU A 81 11.43 -7.09 -4.86
CA LEU A 81 10.92 -5.87 -5.50
C LEU A 81 10.50 -6.12 -6.95
N GLU A 82 11.27 -6.91 -7.69
CA GLU A 82 10.91 -7.34 -9.05
C GLU A 82 9.64 -8.20 -9.05
N GLU A 83 9.48 -9.07 -8.06
CA GLU A 83 8.26 -9.87 -7.92
C GLU A 83 7.04 -9.00 -7.61
N LEU A 84 7.18 -8.04 -6.68
CA LEU A 84 6.13 -7.05 -6.39
C LEU A 84 5.76 -6.25 -7.64
N HIS A 85 6.75 -5.85 -8.45
CA HIS A 85 6.52 -5.14 -9.70
C HIS A 85 5.75 -6.01 -10.70
N ARG A 86 6.16 -7.27 -10.88
CA ARG A 86 5.49 -8.23 -11.76
C ARG A 86 4.03 -8.46 -11.38
N ARG A 87 3.71 -8.42 -10.07
CA ARG A 87 2.35 -8.57 -9.56
C ARG A 87 1.50 -7.30 -9.65
N GLY A 88 2.08 -6.17 -10.05
CA GLY A 88 1.41 -4.87 -10.05
C GLY A 88 1.30 -4.23 -8.67
N ASN A 89 1.98 -4.78 -7.66
CA ASN A 89 2.01 -4.25 -6.30
C ASN A 89 3.13 -3.23 -6.07
N LEU A 90 3.96 -2.98 -7.09
CA LEU A 90 5.03 -1.99 -7.05
C LEU A 90 5.18 -1.32 -8.42
N GLU A 91 5.26 0.00 -8.41
CA GLU A 91 5.56 0.82 -9.59
C GLU A 91 6.85 1.61 -9.37
N TRP A 92 7.78 1.54 -10.31
CA TRP A 92 9.02 2.31 -10.23
C TRP A 92 8.77 3.77 -10.58
N VAL A 93 9.15 4.68 -9.68
CA VAL A 93 8.98 6.12 -9.87
C VAL A 93 10.07 6.69 -10.79
N ASP A 94 11.25 6.06 -10.81
CA ASP A 94 12.38 6.48 -11.63
C ASP A 94 12.93 5.34 -12.49
N LYS A 95 13.48 5.70 -13.66
CA LYS A 95 14.11 4.74 -14.58
C LYS A 95 15.34 4.04 -13.99
N SER A 96 15.90 4.56 -12.90
CA SER A 96 17.04 3.96 -12.21
C SER A 96 16.63 2.97 -11.11
N HIS A 97 15.33 2.69 -10.95
CA HIS A 97 14.77 1.80 -9.94
C HIS A 97 15.27 2.11 -8.52
N LYS A 98 15.39 3.38 -8.16
CA LYS A 98 15.82 3.82 -6.81
C LYS A 98 14.65 4.06 -5.88
N ASN A 99 13.52 4.51 -6.42
CA ASN A 99 12.32 4.82 -5.68
C ASN A 99 11.13 4.11 -6.32
N ALA A 100 10.24 3.62 -5.47
CA ALA A 100 9.08 2.87 -5.88
C ALA A 100 7.83 3.30 -5.11
N ARG A 101 6.68 3.21 -5.76
CA ARG A 101 5.35 3.30 -5.16
C ARG A 101 4.85 1.89 -4.88
N LEU A 102 4.40 1.63 -3.66
CA LEU A 102 3.77 0.37 -3.27
C LEU A 102 2.26 0.47 -3.43
N ILE A 103 1.67 -0.60 -3.93
CA ILE A 103 0.25 -0.72 -4.24
C ILE A 103 -0.29 -1.95 -3.52
N TRP A 104 -0.75 -1.77 -2.30
CA TRP A 104 -1.46 -2.82 -1.54
C TRP A 104 -2.97 -2.85 -1.83
N ARG A 105 -3.47 -1.79 -2.46
CA ARG A 105 -4.83 -1.67 -2.96
C ARG A 105 -4.80 -0.74 -4.18
N THR A 106 -5.46 -1.14 -5.26
CA THR A 106 -5.54 -0.39 -6.52
C THR A 106 -6.43 0.85 -6.37
N ALA A 107 -6.28 1.81 -7.29
CA ALA A 107 -7.14 2.99 -7.33
C ALA A 107 -8.61 2.61 -7.52
N GLU A 108 -8.88 1.56 -8.30
CA GLU A 108 -10.22 1.00 -8.51
C GLU A 108 -10.81 0.39 -7.23
N GLU A 109 -10.03 -0.36 -6.46
CA GLU A 109 -10.49 -0.91 -5.18
C GLU A 109 -10.69 0.19 -4.12
N TRP A 110 -9.89 1.26 -4.15
CA TRP A 110 -10.13 2.45 -3.33
C TRP A 110 -11.43 3.15 -3.75
N ALA A 111 -11.63 3.32 -5.06
CA ALA A 111 -12.83 3.90 -5.63
C ALA A 111 -14.09 3.15 -5.16
N ASP A 112 -14.06 1.81 -5.19
CA ASP A 112 -15.19 1.00 -4.73
C ASP A 112 -15.48 1.15 -3.23
N LEU A 113 -14.45 1.29 -2.38
CA LEU A 113 -14.65 1.60 -0.96
C LEU A 113 -15.29 2.97 -0.76
N ILE A 114 -14.76 4.00 -1.42
CA ILE A 114 -15.27 5.38 -1.30
C ILE A 114 -16.72 5.45 -1.79
N ALA A 115 -17.02 4.81 -2.93
CA ALA A 115 -18.38 4.74 -3.44
C ALA A 115 -19.32 3.98 -2.49
N LYS A 116 -18.85 2.90 -1.86
CA LYS A 116 -19.63 2.16 -0.86
C LYS A 116 -19.93 3.04 0.36
N TRP A 117 -18.93 3.74 0.88
CA TRP A 117 -19.10 4.68 2.00
C TRP A 117 -20.13 5.77 1.64
N ALA A 118 -19.96 6.43 0.50
CA ALA A 118 -20.85 7.52 0.06
C ALA A 118 -22.31 7.07 -0.06
N ARG A 119 -22.57 5.82 -0.50
CA ARG A 119 -23.91 5.23 -0.49
C ARG A 119 -24.42 5.00 0.93
N SER A 120 -23.61 4.40 1.79
CA SER A 120 -24.05 4.00 3.14
C SER A 120 -24.31 5.18 4.07
N THR A 121 -23.63 6.31 3.88
CA THR A 121 -23.76 7.50 4.72
C THR A 121 -24.77 8.53 4.18
N GLY A 122 -25.41 8.24 3.04
CA GLY A 122 -26.39 9.16 2.44
C GLY A 122 -25.77 10.36 1.71
N HIS A 123 -24.46 10.33 1.45
CA HIS A 123 -23.74 11.33 0.65
C HIS A 123 -23.96 11.17 -0.87
N GLY A 124 -24.93 10.35 -1.29
CA GLY A 124 -25.39 10.30 -2.68
C GLY A 124 -26.00 11.65 -3.09
N ASN A 125 -25.46 12.28 -4.13
CA ASN A 125 -25.76 13.64 -4.59
C ASN A 125 -25.23 14.80 -3.73
N SER A 126 -24.42 14.56 -2.70
CA SER A 126 -23.73 15.64 -1.98
C SER A 126 -22.35 15.92 -2.58
N VAL A 127 -21.86 17.13 -2.31
CA VAL A 127 -20.47 17.52 -2.58
C VAL A 127 -19.68 17.27 -1.31
N CYS A 128 -18.53 16.64 -1.44
CA CYS A 128 -17.55 16.44 -0.38
C CYS A 128 -16.21 17.01 -0.85
N THR A 129 -15.39 17.46 0.09
CA THR A 129 -14.01 17.84 -0.16
C THR A 129 -13.08 16.64 0.02
N LEU A 130 -11.89 16.70 -0.59
CA LEU A 130 -10.84 15.71 -0.36
C LEU A 130 -10.43 15.67 1.12
N TYR A 131 -10.49 16.81 1.80
CA TYR A 131 -10.23 16.92 3.23
C TYR A 131 -11.24 16.12 4.06
N GLU A 132 -12.54 16.29 3.81
CA GLU A 132 -13.59 15.53 4.51
C GLU A 132 -13.45 14.01 4.29
N LEU A 133 -12.98 13.59 3.12
CA LEU A 133 -12.77 12.19 2.80
C LEU A 133 -11.53 11.57 3.48
N CYS A 134 -10.44 12.34 3.62
CA CYS A 134 -9.19 11.84 4.21
C CYS A 134 -9.08 12.10 5.71
N GLU A 135 -9.62 13.21 6.20
CA GLU A 135 -9.41 13.70 7.56
C GLU A 135 -10.72 14.01 8.30
N GLY A 136 -11.88 13.84 7.66
CA GLY A 136 -13.18 14.11 8.30
C GLY A 136 -13.59 13.05 9.32
N ASP A 137 -14.28 13.48 10.37
CA ASP A 137 -14.80 12.63 11.46
C ASP A 137 -15.66 11.44 10.94
N ASP A 138 -16.43 11.67 9.87
CA ASP A 138 -17.31 10.66 9.26
C ASP A 138 -16.55 9.51 8.57
N THR A 139 -15.23 9.64 8.42
CA THR A 139 -14.37 8.65 7.74
C THR A 139 -13.40 7.96 8.68
N GLU A 140 -13.32 8.31 9.97
CA GLU A 140 -12.31 7.74 10.90
C GLU A 140 -12.26 6.21 10.93
N GLN A 141 -13.40 5.55 10.69
CA GLN A 141 -13.52 4.08 10.67
C GLN A 141 -13.31 3.46 9.28
N GLU A 142 -13.15 4.28 8.25
CA GLU A 142 -13.00 3.85 6.88
C GLU A 142 -11.52 3.58 6.51
N PRO A 143 -11.25 2.58 5.66
CA PRO A 143 -9.87 2.23 5.31
C PRO A 143 -9.12 3.31 4.52
N PHE A 144 -9.83 4.28 3.95
CA PHE A 144 -9.26 5.39 3.18
C PHE A 144 -9.06 6.66 4.02
N HIS A 145 -9.35 6.62 5.31
CA HIS A 145 -8.96 7.69 6.22
C HIS A 145 -7.42 7.82 6.28
N GLY A 146 -6.93 9.04 6.19
CA GLY A 146 -5.51 9.36 6.06
C GLY A 146 -4.88 8.90 4.74
N LEU A 147 -5.66 8.52 3.72
CA LEU A 147 -5.12 8.13 2.42
C LEU A 147 -4.32 9.30 1.81
N ASP A 148 -3.22 8.97 1.15
CA ASP A 148 -2.43 9.97 0.44
C ASP A 148 -3.31 10.72 -0.60
N PRO A 149 -3.30 12.07 -0.63
CA PRO A 149 -4.18 12.83 -1.51
C PRO A 149 -4.05 12.49 -3.00
N SER A 150 -2.85 12.09 -3.45
CA SER A 150 -2.65 11.69 -4.85
C SER A 150 -3.36 10.36 -5.16
N LEU A 151 -3.36 9.41 -4.23
CA LEU A 151 -4.09 8.15 -4.35
C LEU A 151 -5.60 8.35 -4.27
N LEU A 152 -6.05 9.23 -3.37
CA LEU A 152 -7.46 9.59 -3.29
C LEU A 152 -7.92 10.16 -4.63
N LEU A 153 -7.16 11.09 -5.20
CA LEU A 153 -7.49 11.68 -6.50
C LEU A 153 -7.50 10.63 -7.63
N ASP A 154 -6.54 9.70 -7.66
CA ASP A 154 -6.53 8.59 -8.61
C ASP A 154 -7.79 7.71 -8.48
N ALA A 155 -8.22 7.42 -7.26
CA ALA A 155 -9.46 6.67 -6.98
C ALA A 155 -10.72 7.44 -7.41
N LEU A 156 -10.80 8.73 -7.12
CA LEU A 156 -11.93 9.57 -7.53
C LEU A 156 -12.01 9.72 -9.06
N LYS A 157 -10.87 9.79 -9.76
CA LYS A 157 -10.82 9.72 -11.23
C LYS A 157 -11.37 8.39 -11.77
N CYS A 158 -11.17 7.28 -11.06
CA CYS A 158 -11.80 6.01 -11.41
C CYS A 158 -13.32 6.07 -11.26
N LEU A 159 -13.83 6.66 -10.18
CA LEU A 159 -15.28 6.88 -10.02
C LEU A 159 -15.87 7.78 -11.09
N GLN A 160 -15.14 8.83 -11.48
CA GLN A 160 -15.57 9.73 -12.55
C GLN A 160 -15.64 9.03 -13.90
N ARG A 161 -14.62 8.25 -14.28
CA ARG A 161 -14.63 7.43 -15.50
C ARG A 161 -15.81 6.45 -15.52
N ASN A 162 -16.21 5.95 -14.35
CA ASN A 162 -17.32 5.01 -14.19
C ASN A 162 -18.70 5.69 -14.07
N GLY A 163 -18.78 7.03 -14.21
CA GLY A 163 -20.04 7.77 -14.09
C GLY A 163 -20.64 7.75 -12.68
N LYS A 164 -19.83 7.47 -11.67
CA LYS A 164 -20.24 7.45 -10.26
C LYS A 164 -19.92 8.77 -9.56
N ALA A 165 -18.91 9.53 -9.98
CA ALA A 165 -18.58 10.80 -9.34
C ALA A 165 -18.25 11.88 -10.38
N GLU A 166 -18.24 13.13 -9.94
CA GLU A 166 -17.79 14.26 -10.74
C GLU A 166 -16.81 15.09 -9.91
N LEU A 167 -15.57 15.22 -10.36
CA LEU A 167 -14.58 16.07 -9.71
C LEU A 167 -14.94 17.54 -9.92
N MET A 168 -14.97 18.31 -8.83
CA MET A 168 -15.31 19.72 -8.80
C MET A 168 -14.08 20.54 -8.39
N GLY A 169 -13.39 21.12 -9.36
CA GLY A 169 -12.15 21.87 -9.12
C GLY A 169 -10.99 20.94 -8.71
N GLU A 170 -10.07 21.45 -7.87
CA GLU A 170 -8.89 20.70 -7.43
C GLU A 170 -9.12 19.90 -6.13
N GLU A 171 -10.12 20.26 -5.34
CA GLU A 171 -10.31 19.72 -3.97
C GLU A 171 -11.73 19.22 -3.67
N GLY A 172 -12.65 19.24 -4.65
CA GLY A 172 -14.03 18.81 -4.48
C GLY A 172 -14.40 17.59 -5.30
N VAL A 173 -15.36 16.80 -4.80
CA VAL A 173 -16.00 15.72 -5.55
C VAL A 173 -17.49 15.67 -5.23
N LYS A 174 -18.30 15.50 -6.26
CA LYS A 174 -19.73 15.22 -6.14
C LYS A 174 -19.98 13.75 -6.42
N PHE A 175 -20.55 13.03 -5.46
CA PHE A 175 -21.01 11.66 -5.71
C PHE A 175 -22.36 11.70 -6.42
N LEU A 176 -22.49 10.96 -7.51
CA LEU A 176 -23.75 10.86 -8.24
C LEU A 176 -24.64 9.81 -7.56
N CYS A 177 -25.96 9.87 -7.71
CA CYS A 177 -26.84 8.83 -7.18
C CYS A 177 -26.65 7.53 -7.95
N PHE A 178 -26.28 6.44 -7.27
CA PHE A 178 -26.08 5.12 -7.88
C PHE A 178 -26.34 3.97 -6.90
#